data_AF-A0A8C7Y7B5-F1
#
_entry.id   AF-A0A8C7Y7B5-F1
#
_cell.length_a   1.000
_cell.length_b   1.000
_cell.length_c   1.000
_cell.angle_alpha   90.00
_cell.angle_beta   90.00
_cell.angle_gamma   90.00
#
_symmetry.space_group_name_H-M   'P 1'
#
loop_
_entity.id
_entity.type
_entity.pdbx_description
1 polymer ?
#
loop_
_entity_poly.entity_id
_entity_poly.type
_entity_poly.pdbx_seq_one_letter_code
_entity_poly.pdbx_strand_id
1 'polypeptide(L)'
;MWCRVRLLLSKGHSCYRPRRTGERKRKSVRGCIVDANLSVLNLVIIKKGEKDIPGLTDSTVPRRLGPKRASKIRKLSISLTRNLGSSFGKYFFVFVFYC
;
A
#
# COMPACT_ATOMS: atom_id res chain seq x y z
N MET A 1 -10.77 -17.91 -29.43
CA MET A 1 -10.15 -18.58 -28.26
C MET A 1 -9.32 -17.58 -27.44
N TRP A 2 -9.92 -16.49 -26.94
CA TRP A 2 -9.16 -15.43 -26.28
C TRP A 2 -9.65 -15.19 -24.84
N CYS A 3 -8.70 -15.36 -23.92
CA CYS A 3 -8.59 -14.66 -22.64
C CYS A 3 -9.43 -15.11 -21.43
N ARG A 4 -9.75 -16.41 -21.26
CA ARG A 4 -9.96 -17.01 -19.93
C ARG A 4 -9.32 -18.39 -19.85
N VAL A 5 -8.43 -18.60 -18.88
CA VAL A 5 -7.66 -19.85 -18.73
C VAL A 5 -7.90 -20.45 -17.36
N ARG A 6 -8.08 -21.77 -17.28
CA ARG A 6 -8.23 -22.51 -16.01
C ARG A 6 -6.86 -22.91 -15.48
N LEU A 7 -6.37 -22.17 -14.49
CA LEU A 7 -5.06 -22.40 -13.87
C LEU A 7 -5.21 -23.00 -12.48
N LEU A 8 -4.20 -23.74 -12.02
CA LEU A 8 -4.13 -24.27 -10.66
C LEU A 8 -3.50 -23.23 -9.72
N LEU A 9 -4.31 -22.58 -8.90
CA LEU A 9 -3.86 -21.52 -7.99
C LEU A 9 -3.51 -22.09 -6.61
N SER A 10 -2.42 -21.61 -6.03
CA SER A 10 -1.96 -21.85 -4.66
C SER A 10 -2.05 -20.58 -3.79
N LYS A 11 -1.65 -20.67 -2.52
CA LYS A 11 -1.62 -19.54 -1.59
C LYS A 11 -0.65 -18.46 -2.07
N GLY A 12 -1.13 -17.22 -2.19
CA GLY A 12 -0.33 -16.06 -2.60
C GLY A 12 -0.57 -15.59 -4.04
N HIS A 13 -1.29 -16.37 -4.85
CA HIS A 13 -1.73 -15.87 -6.17
C HIS A 13 -2.86 -14.85 -6.05
N SER A 14 -2.79 -13.81 -6.88
CA SER A 14 -3.91 -12.90 -7.08
C SER A 14 -5.15 -13.69 -7.54
N CYS A 15 -6.32 -13.28 -7.06
CA CYS A 15 -7.62 -13.92 -7.32
C CYS A 15 -7.92 -15.24 -6.57
N TYR A 16 -7.05 -15.74 -5.68
CA TYR A 16 -7.37 -16.92 -4.86
C TYR A 16 -7.06 -16.72 -3.37
N ARG A 17 -8.08 -16.93 -2.53
CA ARG A 17 -7.95 -16.97 -1.07
C ARG A 17 -8.22 -18.40 -0.58
N PRO A 18 -7.19 -19.16 -0.18
CA PRO A 18 -7.37 -20.54 0.29
C PRO A 18 -8.12 -20.56 1.63
N ARG A 19 -8.99 -21.56 1.83
CA ARG A 19 -9.69 -21.76 3.11
C ARG A 19 -8.86 -22.61 4.08
N ARG A 20 -8.12 -23.59 3.55
CA ARG A 20 -7.23 -24.47 4.32
C ARG A 20 -5.78 -24.30 3.89
N THR A 21 -4.85 -24.62 4.78
CA THR A 21 -3.42 -24.64 4.46
C THR A 21 -3.13 -25.71 3.39
N GLY A 22 -2.32 -25.36 2.38
CA GLY A 22 -1.94 -26.28 1.30
C GLY A 22 -2.97 -26.49 0.19
N GLU A 23 -4.19 -25.94 0.30
CA GLU A 23 -5.22 -26.11 -0.72
C GLU A 23 -4.84 -25.46 -2.06
N ARG A 24 -4.89 -26.24 -3.14
CA ARG A 24 -4.76 -25.75 -4.53
C ARG A 24 -6.06 -25.97 -5.28
N LYS A 25 -6.51 -24.95 -6.02
CA LYS A 25 -7.80 -25.03 -6.74
C LYS A 25 -7.66 -24.53 -8.16
N ARG A 26 -8.27 -25.27 -9.11
CA ARG A 26 -8.37 -24.81 -10.50
C ARG A 26 -9.47 -23.75 -10.64
N LYS A 27 -9.10 -22.55 -11.07
CA LYS A 27 -10.01 -21.42 -11.31
C LYS A 27 -9.74 -20.81 -12.67
N SER A 28 -10.80 -20.36 -13.33
CA SER A 28 -10.70 -19.59 -14.57
C SER A 28 -10.31 -18.14 -14.24
N VAL A 29 -9.21 -17.67 -14.80
CA VAL A 29 -8.74 -16.29 -14.64
C VAL A 29 -8.67 -15.62 -16.01
N ARG A 30 -8.99 -14.32 -16.07
CA ARG A 30 -8.79 -13.50 -17.27
C ARG A 30 -7.29 -13.23 -17.44
N GLY A 31 -6.78 -13.26 -18.67
CA GLY A 31 -5.40 -12.90 -18.96
C GLY A 31 -5.11 -11.40 -18.76
N CYS A 32 -3.84 -11.03 -18.92
CA CYS A 32 -3.38 -9.63 -18.82
C CYS A 32 -3.79 -8.75 -20.02
N ILE A 33 -4.17 -9.38 -21.14
CA ILE A 33 -4.49 -8.68 -22.38
C ILE A 33 -5.87 -8.04 -22.29
N VAL A 34 -5.92 -6.73 -22.55
CA VAL A 34 -7.15 -5.95 -22.60
C VAL A 34 -7.87 -6.24 -23.92
N ASP A 35 -9.17 -6.43 -23.83
CA ASP A 35 -10.08 -6.85 -24.89
C ASP A 35 -11.44 -6.15 -24.70
N ALA A 36 -12.24 -6.04 -25.75
CA ALA A 36 -13.53 -5.35 -25.68
C ALA A 36 -14.54 -6.03 -24.73
N ASN A 37 -14.35 -7.32 -24.42
CA ASN A 37 -15.24 -8.06 -23.52
C ASN A 37 -14.90 -7.90 -22.02
N LEU A 38 -14.25 -6.80 -21.62
CA LEU A 38 -14.02 -6.47 -20.20
C LEU A 38 -15.09 -5.47 -19.71
N SER A 39 -15.72 -5.77 -18.58
CA SER A 39 -16.77 -4.92 -18.00
C SER A 39 -16.21 -3.71 -17.23
N VAL A 40 -15.03 -3.84 -16.61
CA VAL A 40 -14.44 -2.80 -15.76
C VAL A 40 -12.92 -2.81 -15.94
N LEU A 41 -12.33 -1.61 -16.05
CA LEU A 41 -10.88 -1.39 -16.06
C LEU A 41 -10.50 -0.55 -14.84
N ASN A 42 -9.48 -1.01 -14.10
CA ASN A 42 -8.91 -0.26 -12.98
C ASN A 42 -7.66 0.48 -13.48
N LEU A 43 -7.72 1.81 -13.56
CA LEU A 43 -6.62 2.66 -14.02
C LEU A 43 -6.06 3.47 -12.86
N VAL A 44 -4.76 3.76 -12.92
CA VAL A 44 -4.07 4.65 -11.97
C VAL A 44 -3.44 5.79 -12.75
N ILE A 45 -3.72 7.02 -12.35
CA ILE A 45 -3.19 8.22 -13.00
C ILE A 45 -1.79 8.52 -12.43
N ILE A 46 -0.80 8.62 -13.32
CA ILE A 46 0.60 8.88 -12.96
C ILE A 46 0.97 10.36 -13.13
N LYS A 47 0.42 11.02 -14.16
CA LYS A 47 0.68 12.43 -14.48
C LYS A 47 -0.65 13.17 -14.70
N LYS A 48 -0.72 14.43 -14.25
CA LYS A 48 -1.85 15.32 -14.53
C LYS A 48 -1.74 15.84 -15.98
N GLY A 49 -2.87 15.92 -16.68
CA GLY A 49 -2.97 16.56 -17.98
C GLY A 49 -3.31 18.04 -17.87
N GLU A 50 -3.65 18.67 -18.99
CA GLU A 50 -4.00 20.11 -19.07
C GLU A 50 -5.33 20.46 -18.39
N LYS A 51 -6.25 19.49 -18.33
CA LYS A 51 -7.57 19.66 -17.71
C LYS A 51 -7.63 18.89 -16.40
N ASP A 52 -8.01 19.59 -15.35
CA ASP A 52 -8.32 18.96 -14.07
C ASP A 52 -9.63 18.18 -14.15
N ILE A 53 -9.68 17.06 -13.43
CA ILE A 53 -10.84 16.16 -13.43
C ILE A 53 -11.51 16.31 -12.06
N PRO A 54 -12.77 16.80 -12.03
CA PRO A 54 -13.45 17.07 -10.77
C PRO A 54 -13.58 15.80 -9.93
N GLY A 55 -13.25 15.89 -8.65
CA GLY A 55 -13.40 14.79 -7.68
C GLY A 55 -12.22 13.81 -7.59
N LEU A 56 -11.20 13.94 -8.43
CA LEU A 56 -9.95 13.18 -8.28
C LEU A 56 -8.75 14.06 -7.92
N THR A 57 -8.63 15.22 -8.57
CA THR A 57 -7.51 16.15 -8.34
C THR A 57 -7.74 17.14 -7.20
N ASP A 58 -8.99 17.33 -6.78
CA ASP A 58 -9.37 18.44 -5.88
C ASP A 58 -9.32 18.06 -4.41
N SER A 59 -9.58 16.80 -4.09
CA SER A 59 -9.60 16.30 -2.72
C SER A 59 -8.35 15.49 -2.41
N THR A 60 -7.55 15.95 -1.45
CA THR A 60 -6.46 15.16 -0.88
C THR A 60 -6.92 14.49 0.41
N VAL A 61 -7.07 13.17 0.38
CA VAL A 61 -7.44 12.39 1.58
C VAL A 61 -6.17 12.03 2.34
N PRO A 62 -5.99 12.47 3.60
CA PRO A 62 -4.82 12.12 4.38
C PRO A 62 -4.80 10.63 4.72
N ARG A 63 -3.60 10.08 4.96
CA ARG A 63 -3.44 8.69 5.36
C ARG A 63 -4.00 8.49 6.76
N ARG A 64 -4.99 7.60 6.90
CA ARG A 64 -5.67 7.33 8.18
C ARG A 64 -4.78 6.70 9.25
N LEU A 65 -3.78 5.90 8.86
CA LEU A 65 -2.93 5.16 9.79
C LEU A 65 -1.48 5.65 9.71
N GLY A 66 -0.95 6.09 10.85
CA GLY A 66 0.46 6.39 11.03
C GLY A 66 1.32 5.13 11.19
N PRO A 67 2.64 5.21 11.01
CA PRO A 67 3.52 4.07 11.22
C PRO A 67 3.56 3.64 12.68
N LYS A 68 3.31 2.35 12.93
CA LYS A 68 3.37 1.76 14.28
C LYS A 68 4.79 1.46 14.78
N ARG A 69 5.76 1.20 13.88
CA ARG A 69 7.12 0.77 14.25
C ARG A 69 8.04 1.97 14.51
N ALA A 70 8.79 1.94 15.61
CA ALA A 70 9.71 3.01 16.02
C ALA A 70 10.72 3.41 14.92
N SER A 71 11.29 2.45 14.21
CA SER A 71 12.21 2.73 13.10
C SER A 71 11.57 3.51 11.95
N LYS A 72 10.28 3.29 11.70
CA LYS A 72 9.51 3.96 10.65
C LYS A 72 8.97 5.32 11.11
N ILE A 73 8.73 5.48 12.41
CA ILE A 73 8.44 6.80 13.04
C ILE A 73 9.67 7.70 12.95
N ARG A 74 10.85 7.22 13.37
CA ARG A 74 12.11 7.97 13.24
C ARG A 74 12.39 8.40 11.80
N LYS A 75 12.07 7.58 10.80
CA LYS A 75 12.22 7.98 9.39
C LYS A 75 11.27 9.09 8.95
N LEU A 76 10.07 9.17 9.51
CA LEU A 76 9.13 10.24 9.21
C LEU A 76 9.42 11.53 9.99
N SER A 77 9.98 11.44 11.21
CA SER A 77 10.18 12.60 12.08
C SER A 77 11.60 13.18 12.11
N ILE A 78 12.64 12.36 11.93
CA ILE A 78 14.03 12.71 12.31
C ILE A 78 14.88 13.27 11.15
N SER A 79 14.35 13.42 9.93
CA SER A 79 15.08 14.10 8.84
C SER A 79 15.31 15.61 9.08
N LEU A 80 14.76 16.18 10.16
CA LEU A 80 14.95 17.59 10.56
C LEU A 80 16.02 17.82 11.64
N THR A 81 16.50 16.80 12.36
CA THR A 81 17.41 17.01 13.52
C THR A 81 18.90 16.82 13.22
N ARG A 82 19.30 16.36 12.02
CA ARG A 82 20.73 16.25 11.67
C ARG A 82 21.39 17.58 11.28
N ASN A 83 20.64 18.67 11.15
CA ASN A 83 21.17 20.02 10.82
C ASN A 83 20.97 21.06 11.93
N LEU A 84 20.77 20.63 13.18
CA LEU A 84 21.02 21.50 14.33
C LEU A 84 22.11 20.85 15.15
N GLY A 85 23.27 21.51 15.13
CA GLY A 85 24.47 21.11 15.80
C GLY A 85 24.20 20.71 17.25
N SER A 86 24.93 19.68 17.65
CA SER A 86 25.42 19.43 18.99
C SER A 86 25.47 20.70 19.86
N SER A 87 24.41 20.96 20.62
CA SER A 87 24.40 21.71 21.88
C SER A 87 23.05 21.47 22.59
N PHE A 88 23.08 21.35 23.92
CA PHE A 88 22.01 20.93 24.84
C PHE A 88 21.78 19.40 24.85
N GLY A 89 22.55 18.58 25.56
CA GLY A 89 23.16 18.86 26.86
C GLY A 89 22.08 18.86 27.94
N LYS A 90 21.89 17.70 28.60
CA LYS A 90 21.12 17.48 29.85
C LYS A 90 19.60 17.64 29.59
N TYR A 91 18.75 16.63 29.72
CA TYR A 91 18.26 16.14 31.01
C TYR A 91 18.15 14.62 31.03
N PHE A 92 18.87 14.10 32.01
CA PHE A 92 18.98 12.75 32.49
C PHE A 92 17.75 12.41 33.33
N PHE A 93 17.15 11.22 33.11
CA PHE A 93 16.30 10.46 34.04
C PHE A 93 14.98 11.14 34.50
N VAL A 94 13.85 10.44 34.69
CA VAL A 94 13.65 9.31 35.61
C VAL A 94 12.52 8.39 35.11
N PHE A 95 12.80 7.10 35.24
CA PHE A 95 11.90 5.95 35.15
C PHE A 95 10.95 5.94 36.35
N VAL A 96 9.63 6.04 36.17
CA VAL A 96 8.65 5.52 37.16
C VAL A 96 7.45 4.90 36.44
N PHE A 97 7.37 3.58 36.64
CA PHE A 97 6.26 2.68 36.45
C PHE A 97 5.08 3.10 37.35
N TYR A 98 3.86 3.25 36.83
CA TYR A 98 2.66 3.24 37.66
C TYR A 98 1.57 2.39 36.98
N CYS A 99 1.24 1.29 37.68
CA CYS A 99 0.18 0.29 37.49
C CYS A 99 -0.11 -0.23 36.07
#